data_AF-A0A4R8QGK1-F1
#
_entry.id   AF-A0A4R8QGK1-F1
#
_cell.length_a   1.000
_cell.length_b   1.000
_cell.length_c   1.000
_cell.angle_alpha   90.00
_cell.angle_beta   90.00
_cell.angle_gamma   90.00
#
_symmetry.space_group_name_H-M   'P 1'
#
loop_
_entity.id
_entity.type
_entity.pdbx_description
1 polymer ?
#
loop_
_entity_poly.entity_id
_entity_poly.type
_entity_poly.pdbx_seq_one_letter_code
_entity_poly.pdbx_strand_id
1 'polypeptide(L)'
;MSMLAIHLEQIALSCEGIDSLPFPPPKIFTNAMLYNSDITSLIRDTEAHERALFSVPPPPAAATSQNPDPKPTGRRQTVFNVASGEVTTGPPAGNRLGGAGGSRRHTAVSAVLGGDLHDQLRRGERQFASKGGDVDVEVLLRGATKLCGVYALPGALERIPQIRSRFAHQTNTLAYYEAKVAEHQAALERMNKHNLMGDDDDAMDQDEAEDDGHDDAAMTEEDLRAEEEIVRELDRKKRELQQRLRAMDKDLGGLLHM
;
A
#
# COMPACT_ATOMS: atom_id res chain seq x y z
N MET A 1 -70.63 -60.09 26.09
CA MET A 1 -70.12 -58.78 25.63
C MET A 1 -70.54 -58.61 24.18
N SER A 2 -71.14 -57.48 23.81
CA SER A 2 -71.76 -57.33 22.49
C SER A 2 -70.69 -57.28 21.39
N MET A 3 -70.98 -57.90 20.24
CA MET A 3 -70.11 -57.88 19.05
C MET A 3 -69.77 -56.45 18.59
N LEU A 4 -70.68 -55.50 18.84
CA LEU A 4 -70.44 -54.07 18.63
C LEU A 4 -69.28 -53.51 19.47
N ALA A 5 -69.16 -53.91 20.74
CA ALA A 5 -68.10 -53.43 21.62
C ALA A 5 -66.71 -53.85 21.11
N ILE A 6 -66.59 -55.08 20.59
CA ILE A 6 -65.36 -55.61 20.01
C ILE A 6 -64.94 -54.79 18.77
N HIS A 7 -65.89 -54.44 17.91
CA HIS A 7 -65.59 -53.61 16.73
C HIS A 7 -65.20 -52.18 17.10
N LEU A 8 -65.84 -51.59 18.10
CA LEU A 8 -65.48 -50.25 18.58
C LEU A 8 -64.07 -50.23 19.19
N GLU A 9 -63.71 -51.26 19.96
CA GLU A 9 -62.37 -51.42 20.52
C GLU A 9 -61.32 -51.60 19.41
N GLN A 10 -61.63 -52.39 18.39
CA GLN A 10 -60.74 -52.57 17.23
C GLN A 10 -60.54 -51.26 16.43
N ILE A 11 -61.59 -50.46 16.28
CA ILE A 11 -61.50 -49.14 15.62
C ILE A 11 -60.64 -48.19 16.47
N ALA A 12 -60.82 -48.19 17.79
CA ALA A 12 -60.03 -47.35 18.69
C ALA A 12 -58.55 -47.71 18.65
N LEU A 13 -58.22 -49.01 18.73
CA LEU A 13 -56.85 -49.52 18.61
C LEU A 13 -56.22 -49.16 17.26
N SER A 14 -57.00 -49.20 16.18
CA SER A 14 -56.52 -48.83 14.84
C SER A 14 -56.27 -47.33 14.72
N CYS A 15 -57.11 -46.49 15.33
CA CYS A 15 -56.92 -45.03 15.32
C CYS A 15 -55.68 -44.62 16.12
N GLU A 16 -55.49 -45.19 17.31
CA GLU A 16 -54.29 -44.94 18.12
C GLU A 16 -53.02 -45.45 17.41
N GLY A 17 -53.12 -46.60 16.73
CA GLY A 17 -52.05 -47.12 15.90
C GLY A 17 -51.69 -46.20 14.73
N ILE A 18 -52.66 -45.57 14.07
CA ILE A 18 -52.42 -44.66 12.93
C ILE A 18 -51.87 -43.31 13.40
N ASP A 19 -52.37 -42.76 14.51
CA ASP A 19 -51.94 -41.47 15.05
C ASP A 19 -50.54 -41.55 15.69
N SER A 20 -50.19 -42.69 16.27
CA SER A 20 -48.86 -42.94 16.84
C SER A 20 -47.77 -43.27 15.81
N LEU A 21 -48.13 -43.39 14.52
CA LEU A 21 -47.13 -43.56 13.46
C LEU A 21 -46.27 -42.30 13.35
N PRO A 22 -44.94 -42.40 13.48
CA PRO A 22 -44.05 -41.26 13.35
C PRO A 22 -43.96 -40.84 11.89
N PHE A 23 -44.93 -40.06 11.41
CA PHE A 23 -44.84 -39.42 10.12
C PHE A 23 -43.76 -38.33 10.19
N PRO A 24 -42.70 -38.41 9.37
CA PRO A 24 -41.73 -37.33 9.32
C PRO A 24 -42.47 -36.06 8.85
N PRO A 25 -42.46 -34.96 9.63
CA PRO A 25 -43.04 -33.71 9.17
C PRO A 25 -42.38 -33.32 7.85
N PRO A 26 -43.08 -32.57 6.98
CA PRO A 26 -42.55 -32.19 5.68
C PRO A 26 -41.17 -31.55 5.85
N LYS A 27 -40.12 -32.31 5.47
CA LYS A 27 -38.74 -31.86 5.61
C LYS A 27 -38.50 -30.77 4.59
N ILE A 28 -38.33 -29.56 5.10
CA ILE A 28 -38.19 -28.30 4.35
C ILE A 28 -37.02 -28.36 3.34
N PHE A 29 -36.03 -29.25 3.57
CA PHE A 29 -34.76 -29.22 2.85
C PHE A 29 -34.87 -29.52 1.34
N THR A 30 -35.68 -30.48 0.90
CA THR A 30 -35.66 -30.87 -0.53
C THR A 30 -36.47 -29.92 -1.42
N ASN A 31 -37.65 -29.47 -0.94
CA ASN A 31 -38.47 -28.54 -1.72
C ASN A 31 -38.02 -27.07 -1.56
N ALA A 32 -37.51 -26.64 -0.39
CA ALA A 32 -37.08 -25.25 -0.21
C ALA A 32 -35.70 -24.94 -0.80
N MET A 33 -34.80 -25.92 -0.92
CA MET A 33 -33.52 -25.72 -1.63
C MET A 33 -33.71 -25.54 -3.13
N LEU A 34 -34.73 -26.18 -3.72
CA LEU A 34 -35.02 -26.06 -5.15
C LEU A 34 -35.97 -24.90 -5.48
N TYR A 35 -36.77 -24.42 -4.51
CA TYR A 35 -37.65 -23.26 -4.71
C TYR A 35 -36.95 -21.90 -4.58
N ASN A 36 -35.84 -21.81 -3.85
CA ASN A 36 -35.16 -20.53 -3.57
C ASN A 36 -33.76 -20.40 -4.18
N SER A 37 -33.32 -21.36 -5.00
CA SER A 37 -32.12 -21.14 -5.82
C SER A 37 -32.54 -20.35 -7.06
N ASP A 38 -32.69 -19.03 -6.91
CA ASP A 38 -32.74 -18.16 -8.08
C ASP A 38 -31.50 -18.48 -8.93
N ILE A 39 -31.71 -18.71 -10.24
CA ILE A 39 -30.63 -18.95 -11.20
C ILE A 39 -29.56 -17.85 -11.13
N THR A 40 -29.90 -16.65 -10.66
CA THR A 40 -29.00 -15.52 -10.41
C THR A 40 -28.00 -15.75 -9.26
N SER A 41 -28.26 -16.68 -8.34
CA SER A 41 -27.31 -17.08 -7.30
C SER A 41 -26.23 -18.04 -7.80
N LEU A 42 -26.55 -18.81 -8.86
CA LEU A 42 -25.68 -19.77 -9.53
C LEU A 42 -24.96 -19.15 -10.73
N ILE A 43 -25.68 -18.34 -11.51
CA ILE A 43 -25.17 -17.42 -12.51
C ILE A 43 -25.08 -16.06 -11.83
N ARG A 44 -24.09 -15.92 -10.95
CA ARG A 44 -23.72 -14.60 -10.46
C ARG A 44 -23.15 -13.83 -11.64
N ASP A 45 -23.52 -12.56 -11.78
CA ASP A 45 -22.77 -11.65 -12.63
C ASP A 45 -21.28 -11.80 -12.29
N THR A 46 -20.44 -11.94 -13.31
CA THR A 46 -18.99 -12.06 -13.10
C THR A 46 -18.54 -10.95 -12.16
N GLU A 47 -17.93 -11.31 -11.04
CA GLU A 47 -17.47 -10.32 -10.07
C GLU A 47 -16.38 -9.44 -10.74
N ALA A 48 -16.13 -8.23 -10.24
CA ALA A 48 -15.19 -7.31 -10.89
C ALA A 48 -13.79 -7.94 -11.14
N HIS A 49 -13.39 -8.86 -10.26
CA HIS A 49 -12.15 -9.63 -10.37
C HIS A 49 -12.18 -10.67 -11.50
N GLU A 50 -13.34 -11.28 -11.75
CA GLU A 50 -13.57 -12.21 -12.86
C GLU A 50 -13.72 -11.47 -14.18
N ARG A 51 -14.39 -10.31 -14.18
CA ARG A 51 -14.44 -9.42 -15.35
C ARG A 51 -13.04 -8.98 -15.78
N ALA A 52 -12.12 -8.77 -14.85
CA ALA A 52 -10.72 -8.47 -15.18
C ALA A 52 -9.98 -9.65 -15.83
N LEU A 53 -10.41 -10.90 -15.58
CA LEU A 53 -9.86 -12.11 -16.20
C LEU A 53 -10.45 -12.37 -17.59
N PHE A 54 -11.72 -12.00 -17.82
CA PHE A 54 -12.47 -12.33 -19.03
C PHE A 54 -12.79 -11.13 -19.94
N SER A 55 -12.57 -9.89 -19.50
CA SER A 55 -12.70 -8.71 -20.36
C SER A 55 -11.37 -8.40 -21.04
N VAL A 56 -11.41 -8.35 -22.37
CA VAL A 56 -10.30 -7.85 -23.17
C VAL A 56 -10.35 -6.32 -23.09
N PRO A 57 -9.29 -5.64 -22.61
CA PRO A 57 -9.26 -4.18 -22.60
C PRO A 57 -9.51 -3.64 -24.02
N PRO A 58 -10.28 -2.56 -24.18
CA PRO A 58 -10.51 -1.96 -25.49
C PRO A 58 -9.15 -1.65 -26.14
N PRO A 59 -8.96 -1.99 -27.43
CA PRO A 59 -7.71 -1.74 -28.11
C PRO A 59 -7.39 -0.24 -28.03
N PRO A 60 -6.12 0.15 -27.80
CA PRO A 60 -5.73 1.55 -27.81
C PRO A 60 -6.18 2.16 -29.14
N ALA A 61 -6.82 3.34 -29.07
CA ALA A 61 -7.27 4.05 -30.25
C ALA A 61 -6.15 4.05 -31.29
N ALA A 62 -6.43 3.48 -32.47
CA ALA A 62 -5.45 3.38 -33.53
C ALA A 62 -4.93 4.79 -33.81
N ALA A 63 -3.62 4.99 -33.63
CA ALA A 63 -2.97 6.17 -34.14
C ALA A 63 -3.27 6.23 -35.63
N THR A 64 -4.02 7.25 -36.05
CA THR A 64 -4.31 7.57 -37.43
C THR A 64 -3.01 7.96 -38.12
N SER A 65 -2.19 6.98 -38.48
CA SER A 65 -1.05 7.15 -39.36
C SER A 65 -1.48 6.71 -40.75
N GLN A 66 -1.95 7.69 -41.52
CA GLN A 66 -2.15 7.57 -42.96
C GLN A 66 -0.80 7.24 -43.62
N ASN A 67 -0.70 6.06 -44.24
CA ASN A 67 -0.09 5.90 -45.57
C ASN A 67 -0.30 4.47 -46.10
N PRO A 68 -0.80 4.30 -47.34
CA PRO A 68 -0.92 3.00 -47.98
C PRO A 68 0.28 2.73 -48.90
N ASP A 69 0.84 1.52 -48.88
CA ASP A 69 1.23 0.87 -50.13
C ASP A 69 1.45 -0.66 -49.97
N PRO A 70 1.07 -1.50 -50.97
CA PRO A 70 0.98 -2.95 -50.80
C PRO A 70 1.96 -3.75 -51.68
N LYS A 71 2.52 -4.88 -51.18
CA LYS A 71 2.58 -6.13 -51.98
C LYS A 71 2.89 -7.40 -51.16
N PRO A 72 2.29 -8.57 -51.49
CA PRO A 72 2.27 -9.75 -50.64
C PRO A 72 3.16 -10.90 -51.14
N THR A 73 3.73 -11.70 -50.23
CA THR A 73 4.19 -13.06 -50.53
C THR A 73 4.32 -13.88 -49.24
N GLY A 74 3.52 -14.94 -49.08
CA GLY A 74 3.80 -15.97 -48.08
C GLY A 74 2.60 -16.69 -47.45
N ARG A 75 2.23 -17.82 -48.07
CA ARG A 75 1.60 -19.03 -47.50
C ARG A 75 0.23 -18.89 -46.82
N ARG A 76 -0.78 -19.52 -47.44
CA ARG A 76 -2.15 -19.72 -46.95
C ARG A 76 -2.20 -20.04 -45.45
N GLN A 77 -2.59 -19.05 -44.65
CA GLN A 77 -3.14 -19.20 -43.30
C GLN A 77 -4.64 -19.48 -43.44
N THR A 78 -5.12 -20.57 -42.84
CA THR A 78 -6.56 -20.85 -42.76
C THR A 78 -7.11 -20.08 -41.57
N VAL A 79 -7.72 -18.92 -41.85
CA VAL A 79 -8.49 -18.16 -40.85
C VAL A 79 -9.88 -18.77 -40.72
N PHE A 80 -10.24 -19.18 -39.50
CA PHE A 80 -11.64 -19.44 -39.15
C PHE A 80 -12.24 -18.12 -38.65
N ASN A 81 -13.14 -17.55 -39.44
CA ASN A 81 -13.87 -16.34 -39.05
C ASN A 81 -14.98 -16.72 -38.05
N VAL A 82 -14.73 -16.50 -36.76
CA VAL A 82 -15.79 -16.42 -35.75
C VAL A 82 -15.90 -14.95 -35.35
N ALA A 83 -17.10 -14.39 -35.43
CA ALA A 83 -17.34 -12.98 -35.22
C ALA A 83 -16.67 -12.48 -33.93
N SER A 84 -15.70 -11.57 -34.09
CA SER A 84 -15.00 -10.82 -33.04
C SER A 84 -13.83 -11.54 -32.35
N GLY A 85 -12.65 -11.55 -32.97
CA GLY A 85 -11.36 -11.76 -32.29
C GLY A 85 -10.45 -12.78 -32.96
N GLU A 86 -9.41 -12.29 -33.65
CA GLU A 86 -8.40 -13.11 -34.33
C GLU A 86 -7.53 -13.88 -33.31
N VAL A 87 -7.58 -15.21 -33.34
CA VAL A 87 -6.67 -16.09 -32.58
C VAL A 87 -5.70 -16.74 -33.55
N THR A 88 -4.47 -16.23 -33.63
CA THR A 88 -3.36 -16.89 -34.34
C THR A 88 -2.79 -17.98 -33.43
N THR A 89 -3.09 -19.26 -33.73
CA THR A 89 -2.36 -20.41 -33.18
C THR A 89 -1.27 -20.82 -34.17
N GLY A 90 -0.09 -20.20 -34.07
CA GLY A 90 1.15 -20.65 -34.73
C GLY A 90 2.21 -21.06 -33.69
N PRO A 91 3.14 -21.98 -34.01
CA PRO A 91 4.19 -22.38 -33.06
C PRO A 91 5.10 -21.18 -32.74
N PRO A 92 5.64 -21.07 -31.50
CA PRO A 92 6.42 -19.91 -31.11
C PRO A 92 7.76 -19.91 -31.87
N ALA A 93 7.93 -18.95 -32.78
CA ALA A 93 9.24 -18.64 -33.35
C ALA A 93 10.11 -18.01 -32.26
N GLY A 94 11.32 -18.55 -32.11
CA GLY A 94 12.22 -18.31 -31.00
C GLY A 94 12.76 -16.87 -30.85
N ASN A 95 13.30 -16.66 -29.65
CA ASN A 95 14.13 -15.56 -29.18
C ASN A 95 14.76 -14.68 -30.26
N ARG A 96 14.47 -13.36 -30.18
CA ARG A 96 15.45 -12.32 -30.49
C ARG A 96 15.56 -11.33 -29.33
N LEU A 97 16.80 -11.19 -28.91
CA LEU A 97 17.39 -10.33 -27.90
C LEU A 97 17.26 -8.85 -28.28
N GLY A 98 16.89 -8.01 -27.31
CA GLY A 98 17.20 -6.57 -27.26
C GLY A 98 16.21 -5.62 -27.93
N GLY A 99 15.47 -4.84 -27.11
CA GLY A 99 14.80 -3.61 -27.54
C GLY A 99 13.32 -3.51 -27.16
N ALA A 100 13.05 -2.67 -26.15
CA ALA A 100 11.79 -1.97 -25.85
C ALA A 100 10.50 -2.51 -26.49
N GLY A 101 9.66 -3.18 -25.69
CA GLY A 101 8.30 -3.53 -26.09
C GLY A 101 7.98 -5.00 -25.91
N GLY A 102 8.29 -5.55 -24.72
CA GLY A 102 7.73 -6.85 -24.36
C GLY A 102 6.22 -6.80 -24.56
N SER A 103 5.72 -7.70 -25.42
CA SER A 103 4.30 -8.03 -25.61
C SER A 103 3.52 -7.61 -24.37
N ARG A 104 2.58 -6.65 -24.55
CA ARG A 104 1.66 -6.16 -23.52
C ARG A 104 0.81 -7.34 -23.06
N ARG A 105 1.39 -8.19 -22.20
CA ARG A 105 0.69 -9.26 -21.53
C ARG A 105 -0.24 -8.54 -20.57
N HIS A 106 -1.48 -8.36 -21.01
CA HIS A 106 -2.58 -7.84 -20.21
C HIS A 106 -2.79 -8.82 -19.05
N THR A 107 -2.11 -8.57 -17.92
CA THR A 107 -2.32 -9.34 -16.70
C THR A 107 -3.59 -8.82 -16.04
N ALA A 108 -4.40 -9.71 -15.47
CA ALA A 108 -5.58 -9.30 -14.70
C ALA A 108 -5.20 -8.35 -13.55
N VAL A 109 -4.02 -8.52 -12.98
CA VAL A 109 -3.41 -7.62 -11.99
C VAL A 109 -3.19 -6.21 -12.57
N SER A 110 -2.76 -6.09 -13.83
CA SER A 110 -2.62 -4.79 -14.51
C SER A 110 -3.96 -4.11 -14.77
N ALA A 111 -5.01 -4.87 -15.07
CA ALA A 111 -6.37 -4.32 -15.21
C ALA A 111 -6.92 -3.77 -13.89
N VAL A 112 -6.63 -4.43 -12.75
CA VAL A 112 -7.08 -4.01 -11.42
C VAL A 112 -6.26 -2.85 -10.86
N LEU A 113 -4.92 -2.91 -10.99
CA LEU A 113 -4.03 -1.89 -10.45
C LEU A 113 -4.00 -0.62 -11.33
N GLY A 114 -4.28 -0.77 -12.62
CA GLY A 114 -3.96 0.18 -13.68
C GLY A 114 -2.57 -0.08 -14.27
N GLY A 115 -2.40 0.22 -15.55
CA GLY A 115 -1.12 0.05 -16.27
C GLY A 115 0.04 0.76 -15.58
N ASP A 116 -0.15 2.03 -15.21
CA ASP A 116 0.92 2.86 -14.61
C ASP A 116 1.41 2.33 -13.27
N LEU A 117 0.49 1.96 -12.37
CA LEU A 117 0.85 1.46 -11.04
C LEU A 117 1.50 0.07 -11.13
N HIS A 118 0.99 -0.79 -12.02
CA HIS A 118 1.57 -2.10 -12.29
C HIS A 118 2.97 -2.00 -12.91
N ASP A 119 3.20 -1.02 -13.80
CA ASP A 119 4.50 -0.80 -14.41
C ASP A 119 5.52 -0.21 -13.43
N GLN A 120 5.09 0.65 -12.50
CA GLN A 120 5.93 1.13 -11.39
C GLN A 120 6.36 -0.02 -10.48
N LEU A 121 5.43 -0.88 -10.08
CA LEU A 121 5.71 -2.07 -9.27
C LEU A 121 6.67 -3.02 -9.98
N ARG A 122 6.45 -3.27 -11.28
CA ARG A 122 7.28 -4.18 -12.07
C ARG A 122 8.67 -3.61 -12.35
N ARG A 123 8.79 -2.29 -12.46
CA ARG A 123 10.09 -1.61 -12.55
C ARG A 123 10.86 -1.74 -11.24
N GLY A 124 10.20 -1.47 -10.11
CA GLY A 124 10.78 -1.63 -8.78
C GLY A 124 11.24 -3.07 -8.50
N GLU A 125 10.42 -4.06 -8.82
CA GLU A 125 10.75 -5.49 -8.67
C GLU A 125 12.00 -5.89 -9.48
N ARG A 126 12.07 -5.49 -10.76
CA ARG A 126 13.23 -5.80 -11.62
C ARG A 126 14.50 -5.11 -11.11
N GLN A 127 14.38 -3.90 -10.60
CA GLN A 127 15.50 -3.15 -10.07
C GLN A 127 16.02 -3.76 -8.76
N PHE A 128 15.11 -4.21 -7.88
CA PHE A 128 15.45 -4.99 -6.69
C PHE A 128 16.13 -6.31 -7.07
N ALA A 129 15.55 -7.08 -7.99
CA ALA A 129 16.11 -8.38 -8.40
C ALA A 129 17.48 -8.26 -9.09
N SER A 130 17.72 -7.19 -9.86
CA SER A 130 18.95 -7.05 -10.65
C SER A 130 20.07 -6.31 -9.93
N LYS A 131 19.77 -5.39 -9.01
CA LYS A 131 20.76 -4.52 -8.35
C LYS A 131 20.66 -4.50 -6.83
N GLY A 132 19.76 -5.29 -6.24
CA GLY A 132 19.44 -5.19 -4.81
C GLY A 132 18.91 -3.82 -4.41
N GLY A 133 18.37 -3.05 -5.38
CA GLY A 133 17.92 -1.68 -5.13
C GLY A 133 16.59 -1.63 -4.38
N ASP A 134 16.36 -0.54 -3.65
CA ASP A 134 15.17 -0.41 -2.80
C ASP A 134 13.85 -0.41 -3.58
N VAL A 135 12.86 -1.07 -2.99
CA VAL A 135 11.47 -1.06 -3.47
C VAL A 135 10.72 0.02 -2.72
N ASP A 136 10.03 0.89 -3.46
CA ASP A 136 9.14 1.88 -2.85
C ASP A 136 7.97 1.18 -2.14
N VAL A 137 8.07 1.16 -0.80
CA VAL A 137 7.13 0.49 0.08
C VAL A 137 5.75 1.14 0.01
N GLU A 138 5.64 2.45 -0.22
CA GLU A 138 4.34 3.13 -0.31
C GLU A 138 3.59 2.75 -1.59
N VAL A 139 4.30 2.65 -2.72
CA VAL A 139 3.73 2.16 -3.98
C VAL A 139 3.29 0.70 -3.84
N LEU A 140 4.07 -0.12 -3.12
CA LEU A 140 3.72 -1.51 -2.82
C LEU A 140 2.47 -1.63 -1.94
N LEU A 141 2.40 -0.88 -0.85
CA LEU A 141 1.24 -0.88 0.05
C LEU A 141 -0.01 -0.34 -0.65
N ARG A 142 0.13 0.66 -1.52
CA ARG A 142 -0.97 1.18 -2.35
C ARG A 142 -1.48 0.13 -3.34
N GLY A 143 -0.58 -0.61 -3.98
CA GLY A 143 -0.92 -1.75 -4.84
C GLY A 143 -1.64 -2.86 -4.06
N ALA A 144 -1.09 -3.25 -2.91
CA ALA A 144 -1.68 -4.28 -2.04
C ALA A 144 -3.08 -3.89 -1.55
N THR A 145 -3.31 -2.61 -1.21
CA THR A 145 -4.63 -2.12 -0.80
C THR A 145 -5.66 -2.24 -1.93
N LYS A 146 -5.27 -1.83 -3.15
CA LYS A 146 -6.14 -1.96 -4.33
C LYS A 146 -6.46 -3.42 -4.65
N LEU A 147 -5.48 -4.33 -4.51
CA LEU A 147 -5.70 -5.76 -4.70
C LEU A 147 -6.57 -6.36 -3.59
N CYS A 148 -6.42 -5.93 -2.34
CA CYS A 148 -7.25 -6.41 -1.23
C CYS A 148 -8.73 -6.04 -1.38
N GLY A 149 -9.05 -4.96 -2.11
CA GLY A 149 -10.44 -4.62 -2.44
C GLY A 149 -11.08 -5.56 -3.45
N VAL A 150 -10.27 -6.27 -4.24
CA VAL A 150 -10.71 -7.19 -5.30
C VAL A 150 -10.58 -8.66 -4.86
N TYR A 151 -9.56 -8.97 -4.07
CA TYR A 151 -9.32 -10.25 -3.46
C TYR A 151 -9.08 -10.07 -1.96
N ALA A 152 -10.12 -10.27 -1.17
CA ALA A 152 -10.05 -10.11 0.28
C ALA A 152 -9.21 -11.25 0.87
N LEU A 153 -7.95 -10.96 1.20
CA LEU A 153 -7.13 -11.87 1.98
C LEU A 153 -7.36 -11.60 3.48
N PRO A 154 -7.83 -12.58 4.27
CA PRO A 154 -8.07 -12.40 5.69
C PRO A 154 -6.82 -11.87 6.41
N GLY A 155 -6.98 -10.81 7.20
CA GLY A 155 -5.89 -10.18 7.95
C GLY A 155 -4.94 -9.28 7.14
N ALA A 156 -5.02 -9.25 5.79
CA ALA A 156 -4.19 -8.34 5.00
C ALA A 156 -4.56 -6.87 5.23
N LEU A 157 -5.86 -6.58 5.33
CA LEU A 157 -6.38 -5.24 5.59
C LEU A 157 -5.93 -4.67 6.94
N GLU A 158 -5.68 -5.52 7.93
CA GLU A 158 -5.18 -5.10 9.24
C GLU A 158 -3.65 -4.92 9.24
N ARG A 159 -2.93 -5.75 8.49
CA ARG A 159 -1.46 -5.70 8.42
C ARG A 159 -0.95 -4.52 7.60
N ILE A 160 -1.63 -4.15 6.51
CA ILE A 160 -1.25 -3.02 5.66
C ILE A 160 -1.06 -1.70 6.46
N PRO A 161 -2.02 -1.24 7.29
CA PRO A 161 -1.85 -0.03 8.07
C PRO A 161 -0.78 -0.17 9.16
N GLN A 162 -0.60 -1.37 9.74
CA GLN A 162 0.47 -1.64 10.69
C GLN A 162 1.86 -1.53 10.04
N ILE A 163 2.01 -2.02 8.81
CA ILE A 163 3.27 -1.90 8.07
C ILE A 163 3.52 -0.43 7.70
N ARG A 164 2.49 0.31 7.29
CA ARG A 164 2.62 1.74 6.98
C ARG A 164 3.07 2.56 8.20
N SER A 165 2.48 2.34 9.38
CA SER A 165 2.87 3.07 10.58
C SER A 165 4.30 2.73 11.02
N ARG A 166 4.70 1.45 10.93
CA ARG A 166 6.08 1.02 11.19
C ARG A 166 7.06 1.65 10.20
N PHE A 167 6.73 1.67 8.92
CA PHE A 167 7.56 2.28 7.89
C PHE A 167 7.74 3.78 8.15
N ALA A 168 6.65 4.53 8.38
CA ALA A 168 6.73 5.95 8.71
C ALA A 168 7.60 6.23 9.95
N HIS A 169 7.48 5.39 11.00
CA HIS A 169 8.34 5.50 12.18
C HIS A 169 9.82 5.23 11.86
N GLN A 170 10.10 4.20 11.06
CA GLN A 170 11.46 3.86 10.64
C GLN A 170 12.06 4.94 9.74
N THR A 171 11.30 5.54 8.82
CA THR A 171 11.74 6.63 7.97
C THR A 171 12.11 7.87 8.78
N ASN A 172 11.29 8.24 9.77
CA ASN A 172 11.61 9.36 10.66
C ASN A 172 12.87 9.07 11.49
N THR A 173 13.02 7.83 11.95
CA THR A 173 14.19 7.39 12.73
C THR A 173 15.45 7.39 11.86
N LEU A 174 15.36 6.93 10.61
CA LEU A 174 16.47 7.00 9.64
C LEU A 174 16.85 8.44 9.35
N ALA A 175 15.89 9.32 9.06
CA ALA A 175 16.16 10.74 8.81
C ALA A 175 16.91 11.41 9.97
N TYR A 176 16.56 11.08 11.22
CA TYR A 176 17.28 11.55 12.40
C TYR A 176 18.73 11.06 12.44
N TYR A 177 18.97 9.77 12.18
CA TYR A 177 20.33 9.23 12.17
C TYR A 177 21.16 9.70 10.97
N GLU A 178 20.55 9.88 9.81
CA GLU A 178 21.19 10.47 8.63
C GLU A 178 21.64 11.90 8.90
N ALA A 179 20.82 12.72 9.54
CA ALA A 179 21.20 14.07 9.96
C ALA A 179 22.38 14.05 10.93
N LYS A 180 22.37 13.12 11.90
CA LYS A 180 23.47 12.97 12.85
C LYS A 180 24.76 12.46 12.19
N VAL A 181 24.66 11.57 11.21
CA VAL A 181 25.80 11.11 10.40
C VAL A 181 26.36 12.25 9.57
N ALA A 182 25.51 13.09 8.97
CA ALA A 182 25.94 14.27 8.22
C ALA A 182 26.67 15.29 9.11
N GLU A 183 26.18 15.52 10.34
CA GLU A 183 26.86 16.37 11.32
C GLU A 183 28.24 15.82 11.70
N HIS A 184 28.32 14.52 12.00
CA HIS A 184 29.60 13.87 12.32
C HIS A 184 30.56 13.87 11.13
N GLN A 185 30.05 13.68 9.91
CA GLN A 185 30.85 13.74 8.70
C GLN A 185 31.36 15.15 8.43
N ALA A 186 30.54 16.19 8.63
CA ALA A 186 30.99 17.57 8.54
C ALA A 186 32.03 17.93 9.60
N ALA A 187 31.88 17.43 10.84
CA ALA A 187 32.88 17.61 11.90
C ALA A 187 34.22 16.92 11.55
N LEU A 188 34.16 15.71 11.00
CA LEU A 188 35.35 15.00 10.51
C LEU A 188 35.99 15.72 9.32
N GLU A 189 35.21 16.25 8.39
CA GLU A 189 35.71 17.05 7.27
C GLU A 189 36.37 18.34 7.75
N ARG A 190 35.83 19.01 8.79
CA ARG A 190 36.48 20.16 9.44
C ARG A 190 37.80 19.78 10.10
N MET A 191 37.85 18.67 10.86
CA MET A 191 39.09 18.19 11.48
C MET A 191 40.12 17.72 10.44
N ASN A 192 39.67 17.06 9.37
CA ASN A 192 40.54 16.66 8.27
C ASN A 192 41.07 17.88 7.52
N LYS A 193 40.23 18.89 7.26
CA LYS A 193 40.66 20.17 6.67
C LYS A 193 41.64 20.91 7.57
N HIS A 194 41.40 20.96 8.88
CA HIS A 194 42.34 21.53 9.85
C HIS A 194 43.69 20.80 9.86
N ASN A 195 43.68 19.47 9.83
CA ASN A 195 44.93 18.68 9.75
C ASN A 195 45.64 18.82 8.40
N LEU A 196 44.92 19.08 7.31
CA LEU A 196 45.49 19.22 5.96
C LEU A 196 45.97 20.66 5.67
N MET A 197 45.42 21.67 6.36
CA MET A 197 45.86 23.08 6.30
C MET A 197 46.80 23.47 7.45
N GLY A 198 47.04 22.58 8.42
CA GLY A 198 47.88 22.84 9.59
C GLY A 198 49.35 22.42 9.46
N ASP A 199 49.80 22.00 8.27
CA ASP A 199 51.18 21.54 8.02
C ASP A 199 51.93 22.37 6.95
N ASP A 200 51.35 23.48 6.45
CA ASP A 200 51.97 24.25 5.36
C ASP A 200 51.85 25.78 5.49
N ASP A 201 51.72 26.31 6.72
CA ASP A 201 51.81 27.75 6.98
C ASP A 201 52.70 28.05 8.19
N ASP A 202 54.00 27.85 7.98
CA ASP A 202 55.05 28.53 8.74
C ASP A 202 55.94 29.32 7.75
N ALA A 203 55.29 30.08 6.85
CA ALA A 203 55.94 30.99 5.93
C ALA A 203 55.06 32.22 5.70
N MET A 204 55.30 33.25 6.53
CA MET A 204 55.30 34.67 6.17
C MET A 204 54.60 35.02 4.86
N ASP A 205 53.38 35.57 4.92
CA ASP A 205 53.17 36.88 4.30
C ASP A 205 51.89 37.55 4.81
N GLN A 206 52.11 38.80 5.17
CA GLN A 206 51.16 39.77 5.63
C GLN A 206 50.65 40.46 4.37
N ASP A 207 49.39 40.25 3.97
CA ASP A 207 48.67 41.21 3.12
C ASP A 207 47.15 40.96 3.15
N GLU A 208 46.45 42.09 3.17
CA GLU A 208 45.02 42.31 3.36
C GLU A 208 44.15 41.79 2.21
N ALA A 209 43.00 41.17 2.53
CA ALA A 209 41.74 41.31 1.79
C ALA A 209 40.54 40.73 2.57
N GLU A 210 39.60 41.60 2.91
CA GLU A 210 38.20 41.36 3.32
C GLU A 210 37.47 40.46 2.28
N ASP A 211 36.45 39.63 2.51
CA ASP A 211 35.21 39.77 3.29
C ASP A 211 34.41 38.43 3.27
N ASP A 212 33.55 38.27 4.27
CA ASP A 212 32.32 37.45 4.39
C ASP A 212 32.36 36.01 4.98
N GLY A 213 31.92 35.87 6.25
CA GLY A 213 30.95 34.80 6.58
C GLY A 213 31.07 33.94 7.86
N HIS A 214 31.91 34.22 8.86
CA HIS A 214 31.76 33.56 10.18
C HIS A 214 32.18 34.48 11.34
N ASP A 215 31.18 34.99 12.06
CA ASP A 215 31.31 35.68 13.35
C ASP A 215 31.86 34.72 14.43
N ASP A 216 33.15 34.44 14.36
CA ASP A 216 33.96 34.10 15.54
C ASP A 216 34.82 35.33 15.89
N ALA A 217 34.19 36.50 15.93
CA ALA A 217 34.76 37.64 16.62
C ALA A 217 34.87 37.23 18.10
N ALA A 218 36.10 36.98 18.56
CA ALA A 218 36.38 36.60 19.93
C ALA A 218 35.63 37.51 20.90
N MET A 219 34.53 37.00 21.48
CA MET A 219 33.67 37.77 22.38
C MET A 219 34.54 38.33 23.51
N THR A 220 34.63 39.65 23.59
CA THR A 220 35.36 40.32 24.65
C THR A 220 34.71 40.01 26.00
N GLU A 221 35.51 39.91 27.06
CA GLU A 221 35.04 39.56 28.42
C GLU A 221 33.90 40.49 28.92
N GLU A 222 33.82 41.71 28.38
CA GLU A 222 32.77 42.68 28.65
C GLU A 222 31.41 42.30 28.05
N ASP A 223 31.39 41.72 26.83
CA ASP A 223 30.15 41.25 26.19
C ASP A 223 29.59 40.03 26.91
N LEU A 224 30.46 39.13 27.37
CA LEU A 224 30.08 37.96 28.17
C LEU A 224 29.35 38.35 29.48
N ARG A 225 29.81 39.43 30.13
CA ARG A 225 29.18 39.93 31.36
C ARG A 225 27.82 40.57 31.10
N ALA A 226 27.66 41.28 29.98
CA ALA A 226 26.38 41.85 29.59
C ALA A 226 25.35 40.75 29.28
N GLU A 227 25.77 39.68 28.59
CA GLU A 227 24.90 38.53 28.31
C GLU A 227 24.48 37.80 29.60
N GLU A 228 25.39 37.62 30.57
CA GLU A 228 25.05 37.01 31.85
C GLU A 228 23.96 37.78 32.62
N GLU A 229 23.97 39.11 32.57
CA GLU A 229 22.95 39.95 33.20
C GLU A 229 21.59 39.80 32.51
N ILE A 230 21.60 39.78 31.17
CA ILE A 230 20.39 39.55 30.36
C ILE A 230 19.80 38.18 30.66
N VAL A 231 20.62 37.14 30.75
CA VAL A 231 20.19 35.78 31.11
C VAL A 231 19.58 35.75 32.51
N ARG A 232 20.16 36.45 33.49
CA ARG A 232 19.59 36.54 34.85
C ARG A 232 18.24 37.23 34.89
N GLU A 233 18.00 38.25 34.06
CA GLU A 233 16.69 38.87 33.95
C GLU A 233 15.65 37.96 33.30
N LEU A 234 16.05 37.27 32.23
CA LEU A 234 15.18 36.31 31.54
C LEU A 234 14.82 35.14 32.45
N ASP A 235 15.74 34.63 33.25
CA ASP A 235 15.47 33.57 34.21
C ASP A 235 14.52 34.01 35.34
N ARG A 236 14.60 35.26 35.79
CA ARG A 236 13.64 35.83 36.75
C ARG A 236 12.24 35.88 36.14
N LYS A 237 12.11 36.43 34.93
CA LYS A 237 10.83 36.49 34.20
C LYS A 237 10.27 35.09 33.92
N LYS A 238 11.12 34.14 33.54
CA LYS A 238 10.74 32.73 33.33
C LYS A 238 10.21 32.09 34.61
N ARG A 239 10.87 32.30 35.75
CA ARG A 239 10.41 31.77 37.04
C ARG A 239 9.08 32.36 37.48
N GLU A 240 8.86 33.66 37.30
CA GLU A 240 7.59 34.31 37.59
C GLU A 240 6.45 33.77 36.71
N LEU A 241 6.70 33.62 35.40
CA LEU A 241 5.73 33.03 34.47
C LEU A 241 5.44 31.56 34.81
N GLN A 242 6.45 30.78 35.18
CA GLN A 242 6.26 29.39 35.61
C GLN A 242 5.46 29.29 36.92
N GLN A 243 5.67 30.19 37.88
CA GLN A 243 4.87 30.22 39.10
C GLN A 243 3.41 30.60 38.81
N ARG A 244 3.19 31.56 37.90
CA ARG A 244 1.85 31.94 37.46
C ARG A 244 1.13 30.82 36.72
N LEU A 245 1.84 30.09 35.86
CA LEU A 245 1.33 28.89 35.20
C LEU A 245 0.98 27.80 36.22
N ARG A 246 1.86 27.52 37.18
CA ARG A 246 1.58 26.54 38.26
C ARG A 246 0.40 26.94 39.13
N ALA A 247 0.20 28.22 39.39
CA ALA A 247 -0.98 28.71 40.11
C ALA A 247 -2.25 28.49 39.29
N MET A 248 -2.24 28.85 38.00
CA MET A 248 -3.36 28.58 37.09
C MET A 248 -3.64 27.09 36.94
N ASP A 249 -2.63 26.23 36.82
CA ASP A 249 -2.78 24.78 36.76
C ASP A 249 -3.37 24.22 38.05
N LYS A 250 -3.02 24.79 39.21
CA LYS A 250 -3.59 24.40 40.50
C LYS A 250 -5.05 24.82 40.62
N ASP A 251 -5.40 26.01 40.14
CA ASP A 251 -6.78 26.51 40.14
C ASP A 251 -7.65 25.73 39.14
N LEU A 252 -7.12 25.38 37.96
CA LEU A 252 -7.79 24.53 36.98
C LEU A 252 -7.94 23.09 37.48
N GLY A 253 -6.88 22.54 38.10
CA GLY A 253 -6.87 21.20 38.68
C GLY A 253 -7.85 21.06 39.84
N GLY A 254 -8.01 22.11 40.66
CA GLY A 254 -9.02 22.16 41.72
C GLY A 254 -10.47 22.24 41.18
N LEU A 255 -10.68 22.87 40.03
CA LEU A 255 -11.99 22.92 39.36
C LEU A 255 -12.35 21.60 38.66
N LEU A 256 -11.35 20.84 38.18
CA LEU A 256 -11.54 19.53 37.55
C LEU A 256 -11.75 18.38 38.55
N HIS A 257 -11.42 18.57 39.83
CA HIS A 257 -11.53 17.56 40.89
C HIS A 257 -12.68 17.84 41.89
N MET A 258 -13.57 18.80 41.58
CA MET A 258 -14.93 18.89 42.13
C MET A 258 -15.94 18.31 41.14
#